data_AF-A0A5N5ZV59-F1
#
_entry.id   AF-A0A5N5ZV59-F1
#
_cell.length_a   1.000
_cell.length_b   1.000
_cell.length_c   1.000
_cell.angle_alpha   90.00
_cell.angle_beta   90.00
_cell.angle_gamma   90.00
#
_symmetry.space_group_name_H-M   'P 1'
#
loop_
_entity.id
_entity.type
_entity.pdbx_description
1 polymer ?
#
loop_
_entity_poly.entity_id
_entity_poly.type
_entity_poly.pdbx_seq_one_letter_code
_entity_poly.pdbx_strand_id
1 'polypeptide(L)'
;MAGRGGGGLMKALFEVSEAFTGLPVGLDEEGAERYLRRELAARGADHPVDAAMVRPFHTLSQTLRSAGTLFVGSSLRLVNGQPSTATLLVTVRGFDYGDDPRVAAEGALHSLVAAKGRGWTGGVYELPCGPAAVVTGGHAYEVPWNDPSRPPFTLRFAELQAHVPVPAHPSLPERHLLTVTFSTAHPSHWDAYMPSVARTLHTVTFVAEDSAPAEAANLSPEEGEPAWRS
;
A
#
# COMPACT_ATOMS: atom_id res chain seq x y z
N MET A 1 -3.24 13.12 41.83
CA MET A 1 -4.06 12.17 41.04
C MET A 1 -3.72 12.38 39.58
N ALA A 2 -2.84 11.54 39.01
CA ALA A 2 -2.57 11.55 37.58
C ALA A 2 -3.66 10.72 36.89
N GLY A 3 -4.49 11.36 36.07
CA GLY A 3 -5.44 10.66 35.22
C GLY A 3 -4.67 9.74 34.29
N ARG A 4 -4.94 8.43 34.37
CA ARG A 4 -4.54 7.47 33.33
C ARG A 4 -5.30 7.84 32.07
N GLY A 5 -4.70 8.65 31.21
CA GLY A 5 -5.20 8.82 29.84
C GLY A 5 -5.16 7.46 29.17
N GLY A 6 -6.33 6.97 28.74
CA GLY A 6 -6.39 5.87 27.79
C GLY A 6 -5.59 6.29 26.57
N GLY A 7 -4.50 5.57 26.30
CA GLY A 7 -3.67 5.82 25.13
C GLY A 7 -4.13 4.91 24.01
N GLY A 8 -5.12 5.36 23.22
CA GLY A 8 -5.60 4.63 22.06
C GLY A 8 -4.49 4.25 21.08
N LEU A 9 -4.70 3.21 20.29
CA LEU A 9 -3.74 2.82 19.26
C LEU A 9 -3.65 3.92 18.19
N MET A 10 -2.44 4.22 17.71
CA MET A 10 -2.27 5.08 16.54
C MET A 10 -2.63 4.30 15.28
N LYS A 11 -3.52 4.84 14.44
CA LYS A 11 -3.94 4.27 13.16
C LYS A 11 -3.53 5.20 12.02
N ALA A 12 -3.06 4.62 10.92
CA ALA A 12 -2.89 5.33 9.66
C ALA A 12 -4.15 5.10 8.81
N LEU A 13 -4.78 6.19 8.36
CA LEU A 13 -5.91 6.17 7.45
C LEU A 13 -5.48 6.81 6.12
N PHE A 14 -5.93 6.23 5.00
CA PHE A 14 -5.64 6.72 3.66
C PHE A 14 -6.67 6.17 2.68
N GLU A 15 -6.92 6.89 1.60
CA GLU A 15 -7.79 6.43 0.52
C GLU A 15 -6.95 5.80 -0.59
N VAL A 16 -7.36 4.62 -1.04
CA VAL A 16 -6.80 4.01 -2.24
C VAL A 16 -7.77 4.17 -3.40
N SER A 17 -7.25 4.62 -4.53
CA SER A 17 -8.03 4.71 -5.77
C SER A 17 -8.53 3.33 -6.20
N GLU A 18 -9.79 3.27 -6.65
CA GLU A 18 -10.40 2.07 -7.25
C GLU A 18 -9.62 1.48 -8.43
N ALA A 19 -8.66 2.24 -8.99
CA ALA A 19 -7.73 1.75 -10.00
C ALA A 19 -6.84 0.60 -9.48
N PHE A 20 -6.70 0.42 -8.17
CA PHE A 20 -5.92 -0.67 -7.56
C PHE A 20 -6.83 -1.65 -6.84
N THR A 21 -6.83 -2.90 -7.30
CA THR A 21 -7.48 -4.00 -6.59
C THR A 21 -6.57 -4.48 -5.47
N GLY A 22 -7.04 -4.37 -4.23
CA GLY A 22 -6.30 -4.77 -3.04
C GLY A 22 -6.16 -6.29 -2.90
N LEU A 23 -4.99 -6.72 -2.43
CA LEU A 23 -4.77 -8.07 -1.93
C LEU A 23 -4.93 -8.07 -0.40
N PRO A 24 -5.61 -9.09 0.16
CA PRO A 24 -5.81 -9.18 1.59
C PRO A 24 -4.51 -9.50 2.32
N VAL A 25 -4.26 -8.79 3.41
CA VAL A 25 -3.05 -8.92 4.23
C VAL A 25 -3.37 -9.60 5.54
N GLY A 26 -2.56 -10.59 5.92
CA GLY A 26 -2.68 -11.26 7.22
C GLY A 26 -3.85 -12.22 7.36
N LEU A 27 -4.38 -12.78 6.27
CA LEU A 27 -5.41 -13.82 6.33
C LEU A 27 -4.87 -15.07 7.00
N ASP A 28 -5.72 -15.75 7.76
CA ASP A 28 -5.50 -17.15 8.14
C ASP A 28 -5.76 -18.09 6.95
N GLU A 29 -5.54 -19.39 7.14
CA GLU A 29 -5.66 -20.39 6.07
C GLU A 29 -7.10 -20.48 5.54
N GLU A 30 -8.10 -20.45 6.42
CA GLU A 30 -9.52 -20.46 6.04
C GLU A 30 -9.92 -19.19 5.28
N GLY A 31 -9.46 -18.01 5.74
CA GLY A 31 -9.65 -16.74 5.06
C GLY A 31 -9.03 -16.72 3.67
N ALA A 32 -7.83 -17.31 3.52
CA ALA A 32 -7.16 -17.47 2.24
C ALA A 32 -7.97 -18.37 1.29
N GLU A 33 -8.49 -19.50 1.76
CA GLU A 33 -9.35 -20.39 0.97
C GLU A 33 -10.62 -19.67 0.51
N ARG A 34 -11.35 -19.00 1.43
CA ARG A 34 -12.55 -18.23 1.09
C ARG A 34 -12.28 -17.13 0.07
N TYR A 35 -11.17 -16.41 0.24
CA TYR A 35 -10.74 -15.38 -0.70
C TYR A 35 -10.51 -15.97 -2.09
N LEU A 36 -9.66 -17.00 -2.21
CA LEU A 36 -9.34 -17.63 -3.50
C LEU A 36 -10.58 -18.19 -4.20
N ARG A 37 -11.50 -18.82 -3.45
CA ARG A 37 -12.75 -19.36 -4.00
C ARG A 37 -13.60 -18.25 -4.60
N ARG A 38 -13.72 -17.12 -3.89
CA ARG A 38 -14.45 -15.95 -4.39
C ARG A 38 -13.80 -15.36 -5.64
N GLU A 39 -12.48 -15.21 -5.66
CA GLU A 39 -11.75 -14.64 -6.80
C GLU A 39 -11.83 -15.53 -8.05
N LEU A 40 -11.73 -16.86 -7.90
CA LEU A 40 -11.88 -17.80 -9.01
C LEU A 40 -13.31 -17.80 -9.55
N ALA A 41 -14.31 -17.82 -8.66
CA ALA A 41 -15.72 -17.74 -9.04
C ALA A 41 -16.04 -16.44 -9.80
N ALA A 42 -15.51 -15.30 -9.34
CA ALA A 42 -15.68 -14.01 -10.01
C ALA A 42 -15.06 -13.97 -11.42
N ARG A 43 -14.06 -14.82 -11.69
CA ARG A 43 -13.43 -14.97 -13.00
C ARG A 43 -14.08 -16.04 -13.88
N GLY A 44 -15.14 -16.69 -13.40
CA GLY A 44 -15.78 -17.82 -14.09
C GLY A 44 -14.88 -19.05 -14.20
N ALA A 45 -13.85 -19.15 -13.35
CA ALA A 45 -12.95 -20.28 -13.34
C ALA A 45 -13.52 -21.40 -12.47
N ASP A 46 -13.87 -22.53 -13.09
CA ASP A 46 -14.26 -23.75 -12.39
C ASP A 46 -13.00 -24.56 -12.03
N HIS A 47 -12.20 -24.01 -11.13
CA HIS A 47 -11.00 -24.67 -10.60
C HIS A 47 -11.16 -24.89 -9.11
N PRO A 48 -10.98 -26.14 -8.62
CA PRO A 48 -11.12 -26.42 -7.20
C PRO A 48 -10.03 -25.68 -6.44
N VAL A 49 -10.42 -24.96 -5.38
CA VAL A 49 -9.46 -24.39 -4.44
C VAL A 49 -8.94 -25.50 -3.54
N ASP A 50 -7.65 -25.84 -3.70
CA ASP A 50 -6.98 -26.88 -2.93
C ASP A 50 -5.84 -26.32 -2.07
N ALA A 51 -5.26 -27.19 -1.22
CA ALA A 51 -4.17 -26.82 -0.33
C ALA A 51 -2.90 -26.35 -1.07
N ALA A 52 -2.69 -26.76 -2.32
CA ALA A 52 -1.54 -26.35 -3.12
C ALA A 52 -1.64 -24.88 -3.56
N MET A 53 -2.86 -24.36 -3.74
CA MET A 53 -3.11 -22.93 -3.97
C MET A 53 -3.24 -22.12 -2.68
N VAL A 54 -3.91 -22.67 -1.67
CA VAL A 54 -4.17 -21.96 -0.41
C VAL A 54 -2.88 -21.68 0.35
N ARG A 55 -1.97 -22.66 0.49
CA ARG A 55 -0.77 -22.51 1.33
C ARG A 55 0.19 -21.41 0.85
N PRO A 56 0.56 -21.32 -0.45
CA PRO A 56 1.41 -20.23 -0.93
C PRO A 56 0.76 -18.86 -0.73
N PHE A 57 -0.56 -18.76 -0.98
CA PHE A 57 -1.28 -17.49 -0.82
C PHE A 57 -1.39 -17.06 0.64
N HIS A 58 -1.72 -17.99 1.55
CA HIS A 58 -1.71 -17.77 2.99
C HIS A 58 -0.33 -17.31 3.46
N THR A 59 0.73 -18.00 3.02
CA THR A 59 2.12 -17.65 3.36
C THR A 59 2.47 -16.23 2.88
N LEU A 60 2.08 -15.87 1.66
CA LEU A 60 2.27 -14.52 1.13
C LEU A 60 1.52 -13.48 1.97
N SER A 61 0.24 -13.73 2.28
CA SER A 61 -0.60 -12.82 3.08
C SER A 61 -0.02 -12.58 4.48
N GLN A 62 0.47 -13.63 5.14
CA GLN A 62 1.17 -13.52 6.43
C GLN A 62 2.53 -12.83 6.31
N THR A 63 3.27 -13.11 5.23
CA THR A 63 4.55 -12.43 4.95
C THR A 63 4.32 -10.93 4.81
N LEU A 64 3.31 -10.49 4.07
CA LEU A 64 2.93 -9.08 3.95
C LEU A 64 2.58 -8.46 5.31
N ARG A 65 1.83 -9.17 6.16
CA ARG A 65 1.51 -8.71 7.52
C ARG A 65 2.76 -8.54 8.38
N SER A 66 3.62 -9.55 8.43
CA SER A 66 4.92 -9.47 9.12
C SER A 66 5.79 -8.37 8.52
N ALA A 67 5.56 -8.08 7.23
CA ALA A 67 6.19 -7.01 6.51
C ALA A 67 5.57 -5.61 6.78
N GLY A 68 4.72 -5.48 7.79
CA GLY A 68 4.13 -4.19 8.16
C GLY A 68 3.26 -3.61 7.06
N THR A 69 2.81 -4.43 6.11
CA THR A 69 1.96 -3.98 5.01
C THR A 69 0.59 -3.61 5.54
N LEU A 70 0.18 -2.38 5.27
CA LEU A 70 -1.15 -1.87 5.53
C LEU A 70 -2.06 -2.06 4.31
N PHE A 71 -1.48 -1.94 3.12
CA PHE A 71 -2.17 -2.17 1.86
C PHE A 71 -1.19 -2.66 0.81
N VAL A 72 -1.61 -3.61 -0.02
CA VAL A 72 -0.95 -3.93 -1.28
C VAL A 72 -2.03 -4.12 -2.33
N GLY A 73 -1.83 -3.59 -3.51
CA GLY A 73 -2.78 -3.71 -4.61
C GLY A 73 -2.11 -3.64 -5.96
N SER A 74 -2.81 -4.16 -6.96
CA SER A 74 -2.37 -4.14 -8.35
C SER A 74 -3.42 -3.50 -9.22
N SER A 75 -2.96 -2.81 -10.26
CA SER A 75 -3.79 -2.28 -11.33
C SER A 75 -3.45 -3.03 -12.61
N LEU A 76 -4.47 -3.59 -13.26
CA LEU A 76 -4.38 -4.11 -14.62
C LEU A 76 -5.45 -3.36 -15.44
N ARG A 77 -5.02 -2.51 -16.37
CA ARG A 77 -5.92 -1.69 -17.19
C ARG A 77 -5.34 -1.38 -18.55
N LEU A 78 -6.17 -0.83 -19.43
CA LEU A 78 -5.71 -0.24 -20.68
C LEU A 78 -5.34 1.23 -20.46
N VAL A 79 -4.17 1.63 -20.95
CA VAL A 79 -3.73 3.03 -21.05
C VAL A 79 -3.42 3.28 -22.52
N ASN A 80 -4.13 4.22 -23.15
CA ASN A 80 -4.00 4.50 -24.59
C ASN A 80 -4.15 3.23 -25.47
N GLY A 81 -5.07 2.34 -25.10
CA GLY A 81 -5.31 1.07 -25.79
C GLY A 81 -4.28 -0.03 -25.54
N GLN A 82 -3.25 0.22 -24.73
CA GLN A 82 -2.20 -0.75 -24.40
C GLN A 82 -2.40 -1.34 -22.99
N PRO A 83 -2.22 -2.66 -22.79
CA PRO A 83 -2.19 -3.26 -21.47
C PRO A 83 -1.12 -2.61 -20.61
N SER A 84 -1.49 -2.28 -19.38
CA SER A 84 -0.64 -1.62 -18.41
C SER A 84 -0.82 -2.26 -17.04
N THR A 85 0.30 -2.52 -16.38
CA THR A 85 0.34 -3.07 -15.02
C THR A 85 1.05 -2.11 -14.07
N ALA A 86 0.50 -2.01 -12.87
CA ALA A 86 1.14 -1.28 -11.78
C ALA A 86 0.81 -1.90 -10.43
N THR A 87 1.65 -1.62 -9.44
CA THR A 87 1.45 -2.03 -8.05
C THR A 87 1.56 -0.83 -7.13
N LEU A 88 0.76 -0.85 -6.06
CA LEU A 88 0.80 0.12 -4.97
C LEU A 88 0.94 -0.65 -3.67
N LEU A 89 1.91 -0.28 -2.85
CA LEU A 89 2.22 -0.90 -1.57
C LEU A 89 2.31 0.20 -0.51
N VAL A 90 1.64 0.03 0.61
CA VAL A 90 1.72 0.89 1.78
C VAL A 90 2.20 0.03 2.94
N THR A 91 3.33 0.40 3.53
CA THR A 91 3.91 -0.29 4.69
C THR A 91 4.17 0.68 5.82
N VAL A 92 4.23 0.17 7.05
CA VAL A 92 4.69 0.90 8.23
C VAL A 92 5.74 0.08 8.96
N ARG A 93 6.83 0.73 9.36
CA ARG A 93 7.97 0.10 10.02
C ARG A 93 8.48 0.94 11.18
N GLY A 94 8.94 0.29 12.24
CA GLY A 94 9.79 0.93 13.23
C GLY A 94 11.04 1.49 12.55
N PHE A 95 11.29 2.78 12.73
CA PHE A 95 12.45 3.48 12.20
C PHE A 95 12.75 4.67 13.10
N ASP A 96 13.89 4.63 13.80
CA ASP A 96 14.31 5.73 14.65
C ASP A 96 14.95 6.84 13.79
N TYR A 97 14.28 7.98 13.73
CA TYR A 97 14.72 9.16 12.98
C TYR A 97 14.86 10.41 13.85
N GLY A 98 14.88 10.24 15.18
CA GLY A 98 14.96 11.36 16.12
C GLY A 98 13.65 12.14 16.28
N ASP A 99 13.77 13.38 16.74
CA ASP A 99 12.62 14.18 17.21
C ASP A 99 12.00 15.11 16.17
N ASP A 100 12.68 15.37 15.05
CA ASP A 100 12.21 16.28 14.01
C ASP A 100 11.80 15.51 12.72
N PRO A 101 10.50 15.43 12.40
CA PRO A 101 10.01 14.81 11.16
C PRO A 101 10.58 15.41 9.87
N ARG A 102 10.91 16.71 9.85
CA ARG A 102 11.48 17.34 8.65
C ARG A 102 12.90 16.86 8.42
N VAL A 103 13.72 16.84 9.47
CA VAL A 103 15.09 16.29 9.40
C VAL A 103 15.05 14.82 8.99
N ALA A 104 14.07 14.05 9.48
CA ALA A 104 13.85 12.67 9.06
C ALA A 104 13.56 12.54 7.56
N ALA A 105 12.68 13.38 7.02
CA ALA A 105 12.34 13.38 5.61
C ALA A 105 13.54 13.79 4.73
N GLU A 106 14.28 14.83 5.11
CA GLU A 106 15.48 15.26 4.39
C GLU A 106 16.58 14.18 4.41
N GLY A 107 16.81 13.57 5.58
CA GLY A 107 17.75 12.47 5.74
C GLY A 107 17.36 11.23 4.92
N ALA A 108 16.07 10.89 4.89
CA ALA A 108 15.54 9.80 4.07
C ALA A 108 15.76 10.10 2.58
N LEU A 109 15.44 11.31 2.10
CA LEU A 109 15.67 11.73 0.72
C LEU A 109 17.14 11.55 0.31
N HIS A 110 18.07 12.10 1.10
CA HIS A 110 19.50 11.99 0.80
C HIS A 110 19.98 10.54 0.79
N SER A 111 19.56 9.74 1.78
CA SER A 111 19.94 8.33 1.89
C SER A 111 19.41 7.51 0.71
N LEU A 112 18.15 7.72 0.32
CA LEU A 112 17.52 7.00 -0.79
C LEU A 112 18.16 7.34 -2.13
N VAL A 113 18.37 8.62 -2.42
CA VAL A 113 19.03 9.06 -3.66
C VAL A 113 20.46 8.53 -3.71
N ALA A 114 21.20 8.59 -2.60
CA ALA A 114 22.55 8.05 -2.52
C ALA A 114 22.59 6.52 -2.73
N ALA A 115 21.66 5.78 -2.12
CA ALA A 115 21.60 4.31 -2.23
C ALA A 115 21.13 3.83 -3.62
N LYS A 116 20.18 4.52 -4.25
CA LYS A 116 19.61 4.14 -5.54
C LYS A 116 20.43 4.60 -6.74
N GLY A 117 21.21 5.67 -6.59
CA GLY A 117 22.18 6.12 -7.57
C GLY A 117 21.65 7.03 -8.68
N ARG A 118 22.47 7.21 -9.72
CA ARG A 118 22.26 8.15 -10.84
C ARG A 118 21.07 7.70 -11.70
N GLY A 119 19.89 8.23 -11.43
CA GLY A 119 18.64 7.83 -12.06
C GLY A 119 17.43 7.98 -11.15
N TRP A 120 17.69 8.25 -9.87
CA TRP A 120 16.69 8.61 -8.88
C TRP A 120 16.80 10.09 -8.54
N THR A 121 15.65 10.74 -8.46
CA THR A 121 15.50 12.16 -8.09
C THR A 121 14.36 12.29 -7.12
N GLY A 122 14.32 13.37 -6.34
CA GLY A 122 13.24 13.55 -5.38
C GLY A 122 13.30 14.89 -4.68
N GLY A 123 12.39 15.04 -3.74
CA GLY A 123 12.27 16.23 -2.89
C GLY A 123 11.53 15.91 -1.60
N VAL A 124 11.55 16.87 -0.67
CA VAL A 124 10.68 16.85 0.50
C VAL A 124 9.42 17.66 0.16
N TYR A 125 8.27 17.08 0.39
CA TYR A 125 6.97 17.67 0.11
C TYR A 125 6.17 17.81 1.40
N GLU A 126 5.48 18.93 1.58
CA GLU A 126 4.52 19.09 2.67
C GLU A 126 3.21 18.39 2.30
N LEU A 127 2.93 17.28 2.97
CA LEU A 127 1.63 16.61 2.90
C LEU A 127 0.75 17.06 4.07
N PRO A 128 -0.57 16.84 4.02
CA PRO A 128 -1.47 17.15 5.14
C PRO A 128 -1.08 16.49 6.48
N CYS A 129 -0.38 15.36 6.44
CA CYS A 129 0.13 14.65 7.61
C CYS A 129 1.55 15.06 8.04
N GLY A 130 2.22 15.98 7.32
CA GLY A 130 3.58 16.42 7.59
C GLY A 130 4.53 16.28 6.41
N PRO A 131 5.84 16.51 6.61
CA PRO A 131 6.84 16.43 5.56
C PRO A 131 7.04 14.98 5.11
N ALA A 132 7.14 14.77 3.79
CA ALA A 132 7.38 13.46 3.20
C ALA A 132 8.55 13.52 2.21
N ALA A 133 9.47 12.57 2.33
CA ALA A 133 10.53 12.38 1.35
C ALA A 133 9.96 11.59 0.18
N VAL A 134 9.88 12.19 -1.00
CA VAL A 134 9.37 11.52 -2.20
C VAL A 134 10.50 11.41 -3.22
N VAL A 135 10.82 10.19 -3.61
CA VAL A 135 11.78 9.88 -4.67
C VAL A 135 11.10 9.14 -5.80
N THR A 136 11.53 9.44 -7.02
CA THR A 136 11.10 8.78 -8.25
C THR A 136 12.33 8.36 -9.03
N GLY A 137 12.20 7.27 -9.76
CA GLY A 137 13.29 6.77 -10.58
C GLY A 137 12.89 5.57 -11.41
N GLY A 138 13.87 5.05 -12.14
CA GLY A 138 13.74 3.79 -12.84
C GLY A 138 14.61 2.71 -12.23
N HIS A 139 14.18 1.46 -12.36
CA HIS A 139 15.05 0.32 -12.18
C HIS A 139 14.88 -0.64 -13.35
N ALA A 140 15.95 -1.37 -13.66
CA ALA A 140 16.02 -2.31 -14.75
C ALA A 140 16.39 -3.67 -14.17
N TYR A 141 15.56 -4.67 -14.43
CA TYR A 141 15.88 -6.06 -14.11
C TYR A 141 16.20 -6.80 -15.39
N GLU A 142 17.37 -7.42 -15.43
CA GLU A 142 17.64 -8.47 -16.39
C GLU A 142 16.83 -9.69 -15.97
N VAL A 143 15.86 -10.08 -16.80
CA VAL A 143 15.04 -11.26 -16.51
C VAL A 143 15.85 -12.47 -16.94
N PRO A 144 16.29 -13.34 -16.01
CA PRO A 144 16.99 -14.57 -16.37
C PRO A 144 16.01 -15.46 -17.14
N TRP A 145 16.24 -15.60 -18.44
CA TRP A 145 15.40 -16.40 -19.31
C TRP A 145 16.08 -17.75 -19.54
N ASN A 146 15.41 -18.84 -19.14
CA ASN A 146 15.98 -20.20 -19.24
C ASN A 146 15.87 -20.81 -20.64
N ASP A 147 15.22 -20.13 -21.59
CA ASP A 147 15.10 -20.59 -22.95
C ASP A 147 16.18 -19.94 -23.84
N PRO A 148 17.14 -20.73 -24.35
CA PRO A 148 18.30 -20.22 -25.10
C PRO A 148 17.93 -19.68 -26.49
N SER A 149 16.68 -19.87 -26.96
CA SER A 149 16.23 -19.38 -28.27
C SER A 149 15.88 -17.89 -28.29
N ARG A 150 15.83 -17.24 -27.12
CA ARG A 150 15.53 -15.80 -26.99
C ARG A 150 16.68 -15.08 -26.31
N PRO A 151 17.07 -13.88 -26.80
CA PRO A 151 18.04 -13.07 -26.09
C PRO A 151 17.47 -12.66 -24.72
N PRO A 152 18.31 -12.51 -23.68
CA PRO A 152 17.90 -11.87 -22.44
C PRO A 152 17.24 -10.52 -22.73
N PHE A 153 16.19 -10.19 -21.99
CA PHE A 153 15.56 -8.88 -22.09
C PHE A 153 15.59 -8.16 -20.75
N THR A 154 15.66 -6.85 -20.83
CA THR A 154 15.66 -5.97 -19.66
C THR A 154 14.25 -5.45 -19.44
N LEU A 155 13.65 -5.81 -18.31
CA LEU A 155 12.38 -5.23 -17.88
C LEU A 155 12.64 -3.92 -17.15
N ARG A 156 12.10 -2.82 -17.66
CA ARG A 156 12.24 -1.49 -17.07
C ARG A 156 11.00 -1.14 -16.28
N PHE A 157 11.21 -0.66 -15.08
CA PHE A 157 10.16 -0.16 -14.23
C PHE A 157 10.37 1.33 -13.97
N ALA A 158 9.26 2.04 -13.82
CA ALA A 158 9.23 3.35 -13.18
C ALA A 158 8.68 3.16 -11.76
N GLU A 159 9.28 3.82 -10.78
CA GLU A 159 8.97 3.67 -9.36
C GLU A 159 8.88 5.02 -8.66
N LEU A 160 7.95 5.13 -7.71
CA LEU A 160 7.85 6.20 -6.72
C LEU A 160 7.94 5.57 -5.33
N GLN A 161 8.75 6.16 -4.45
CA GLN A 161 8.73 5.86 -3.02
C GLN A 161 8.52 7.14 -2.23
N ALA A 162 7.50 7.16 -1.38
CA ALA A 162 7.24 8.25 -0.44
C ALA A 162 7.39 7.75 0.99
N HIS A 163 8.22 8.42 1.77
CA HIS A 163 8.48 8.11 3.17
C HIS A 163 7.91 9.22 4.05
N VAL A 164 6.95 8.86 4.88
CA VAL A 164 6.17 9.76 5.74
C VAL A 164 6.45 9.39 7.20
N PRO A 165 7.15 10.25 7.97
CA PRO A 165 7.35 10.04 9.40
C PRO A 165 6.01 10.00 10.13
N VAL A 166 5.79 8.98 10.97
CA VAL A 166 4.57 8.85 11.77
C VAL A 166 4.69 9.74 13.02
N PRO A 167 3.73 10.61 13.33
CA PRO A 167 3.79 11.46 14.51
C PRO A 167 4.04 10.68 15.81
N ALA A 168 4.75 11.29 16.75
CA ALA A 168 4.98 10.72 18.08
C ALA A 168 3.65 10.35 18.73
N HIS A 169 3.55 9.16 19.31
CA HIS A 169 2.37 8.77 20.06
C HIS A 169 2.70 7.84 21.22
N PRO A 170 2.09 7.98 22.41
CA PRO A 170 2.37 7.11 23.56
C PRO A 170 2.15 5.60 23.31
N SER A 171 1.28 5.23 22.36
CA SER A 171 1.06 3.83 21.99
C SER A 171 2.09 3.27 20.99
N LEU A 172 2.99 4.12 20.49
CA LEU A 172 4.11 3.72 19.64
C LEU A 172 5.40 3.87 20.47
N PRO A 173 5.94 2.77 21.04
CA PRO A 173 7.14 2.83 21.88
C PRO A 173 8.39 3.25 21.11
N GLU A 174 8.36 3.10 19.78
CA GLU A 174 9.40 3.53 18.86
C GLU A 174 8.82 4.41 17.75
N ARG A 175 9.68 5.19 17.11
CA ARG A 175 9.31 6.00 15.94
C ARG A 175 9.01 5.08 14.75
N HIS A 176 8.07 5.49 13.91
CA HIS A 176 7.64 4.68 12.78
C HIS A 176 7.68 5.49 11.48
N LEU A 177 7.97 4.83 10.37
CA LEU A 177 7.97 5.40 9.03
C LEU A 177 6.92 4.67 8.18
N LEU A 178 5.96 5.43 7.66
CA LEU A 178 5.04 4.94 6.65
C LEU A 178 5.70 5.10 5.29
N THR A 179 5.70 4.05 4.48
CA THR A 179 6.26 4.06 3.12
C THR A 179 5.17 3.70 2.13
N VAL A 180 4.93 4.59 1.16
CA VAL A 180 4.09 4.33 -0.02
C VAL A 180 5.01 4.07 -1.20
N THR A 181 4.92 2.88 -1.80
CA THR A 181 5.67 2.48 -2.98
C THR A 181 4.71 2.24 -4.13
N PHE A 182 4.94 2.93 -5.25
CA PHE A 182 4.27 2.67 -6.51
C PHE A 182 5.30 2.19 -7.52
N SER A 183 4.96 1.19 -8.33
CA SER A 183 5.79 0.77 -9.46
C SER A 183 4.96 0.33 -10.66
N THR A 184 5.46 0.59 -11.86
CA THR A 184 4.88 0.11 -13.12
C THR A 184 5.96 -0.41 -14.06
N ALA A 185 5.69 -1.52 -14.75
CA ALA A 185 6.55 -2.06 -15.81
C ALA A 185 6.41 -1.30 -17.15
N HIS A 186 5.59 -0.24 -17.19
CA HIS A 186 5.37 0.59 -18.37
C HIS A 186 5.66 2.07 -18.04
N PRO A 187 6.93 2.50 -18.07
CA PRO A 187 7.29 3.88 -17.76
C PRO A 187 6.54 4.95 -18.56
N SER A 188 6.17 4.66 -19.81
CA SER A 188 5.35 5.54 -20.66
C SER A 188 3.92 5.75 -20.14
N HIS A 189 3.44 4.93 -19.22
CA HIS A 189 2.10 5.02 -18.62
C HIS A 189 2.10 5.71 -17.25
N TRP A 190 3.25 6.22 -16.81
CA TRP A 190 3.44 6.87 -15.52
C TRP A 190 2.36 7.89 -15.17
N ASP A 191 2.14 8.86 -16.06
CA ASP A 191 1.21 9.98 -15.83
C ASP A 191 -0.23 9.52 -15.64
N ALA A 192 -0.61 8.36 -16.21
CA ALA A 192 -1.94 7.81 -16.02
C ALA A 192 -2.19 7.37 -14.57
N TYR A 193 -1.16 6.97 -13.84
CA TYR A 193 -1.27 6.47 -12.46
C TYR A 193 -1.03 7.55 -11.40
N MET A 194 -0.26 8.59 -11.72
CA MET A 194 0.14 9.61 -10.74
C MET A 194 -1.03 10.31 -10.04
N PRO A 195 -2.18 10.63 -10.68
CA PRO A 195 -3.32 11.19 -9.97
C PRO A 195 -3.82 10.30 -8.82
N SER A 196 -3.87 8.98 -9.03
CA SER A 196 -4.27 8.02 -7.99
C SER A 196 -3.25 7.94 -6.87
N VAL A 197 -1.95 7.91 -7.19
CA VAL A 197 -0.87 7.86 -6.18
C VAL A 197 -0.82 9.15 -5.36
N ALA A 198 -0.92 10.30 -6.03
CA ALA A 198 -0.95 11.61 -5.37
C ALA A 198 -2.15 11.75 -4.43
N ARG A 199 -3.35 11.29 -4.85
CA ARG A 199 -4.54 11.26 -3.99
C ARG A 199 -4.31 10.40 -2.75
N THR A 200 -3.72 9.21 -2.90
CA THR A 200 -3.40 8.36 -1.75
C THR A 200 -2.46 9.08 -0.79
N LEU A 201 -1.39 9.74 -1.28
CA LEU A 201 -0.48 10.50 -0.42
C LEU A 201 -1.16 11.67 0.31
N HIS A 202 -2.04 12.40 -0.37
CA HIS A 202 -2.74 13.55 0.22
C HIS A 202 -3.82 13.15 1.24
N THR A 203 -4.26 11.90 1.24
CA THR A 203 -5.28 11.40 2.18
C THR A 203 -4.68 10.66 3.37
N VAL A 204 -3.34 10.49 3.40
CA VAL A 204 -2.66 9.91 4.57
C VAL A 204 -2.90 10.81 5.77
N THR A 205 -3.47 10.22 6.82
CA THR A 205 -3.70 10.85 8.13
C THR A 205 -3.39 9.86 9.24
N PHE A 206 -3.01 10.38 10.40
CA PHE A 206 -2.70 9.58 11.58
C PHE A 206 -3.66 9.96 12.70
N VAL A 207 -4.42 8.99 13.20
CA VAL A 207 -5.46 9.21 14.22
C VAL A 207 -5.23 8.31 15.42
N ALA A 208 -5.40 8.85 16.63
CA ALA A 208 -5.50 8.04 17.83
C ALA A 208 -6.89 7.41 17.91
N GLU A 209 -6.97 6.13 18.30
CA GLU A 209 -8.21 5.36 18.33
C GLU A 209 -9.31 5.95 19.23
N ASP A 210 -8.92 6.66 20.29
CA ASP A 210 -9.85 7.33 21.21
C ASP A 210 -10.37 8.69 20.69
N SER A 211 -9.85 9.15 19.55
CA SER A 211 -10.19 10.45 18.95
C SER A 211 -11.17 10.35 17.77
N ALA A 212 -11.68 9.16 17.45
CA ALA A 212 -12.73 9.01 16.46
C ALA A 212 -14.00 9.73 16.95
N PRO A 213 -14.58 10.70 16.21
CA PRO A 213 -15.83 11.32 16.61
C PRO A 213 -16.91 10.25 16.74
N ALA A 214 -17.66 10.28 17.84
CA ALA A 214 -18.77 9.37 18.14
C ALA A 214 -19.99 9.50 17.19
N GLU A 215 -19.81 10.08 16.01
CA GLU A 215 -20.87 10.54 15.11
C GLU A 215 -21.18 9.55 13.97
N ALA A 216 -20.90 8.25 14.17
CA ALA A 216 -21.31 7.19 13.24
C ALA A 216 -22.14 6.07 13.92
N ALA A 217 -22.51 6.23 15.20
CA ALA A 217 -23.27 5.21 15.95
C ALA A 217 -24.79 5.48 16.03
N ASN A 218 -25.31 6.47 15.30
CA ASN A 218 -26.74 6.85 15.36
C ASN A 218 -27.46 6.78 14.01
N LEU A 219 -27.17 5.73 13.23
CA LEU A 219 -28.10 5.25 12.21
C LEU A 219 -28.55 3.85 12.60
N SER A 220 -29.56 3.80 13.47
CA SER A 220 -30.41 2.62 13.60
C SER A 220 -30.99 2.28 12.22
N PRO A 221 -30.99 1.02 11.80
CA PRO A 221 -31.74 0.60 10.62
C PRO A 221 -33.22 0.57 11.01
N GLU A 222 -34.00 1.56 10.55
CA GLU A 222 -35.43 1.31 10.43
C GLU A 222 -35.65 0.25 9.36
N GLU A 223 -36.30 -0.83 9.78
CA GLU A 223 -36.75 -1.95 8.98
C GLU A 223 -37.67 -1.45 7.85
N GLY A 224 -37.13 -1.38 6.63
CA GLY A 224 -37.89 -1.19 5.40
C GLY A 224 -37.95 -2.49 4.62
N GLU A 225 -38.99 -3.29 4.89
CA GLU A 225 -39.37 -4.51 4.16
C GLU A 225 -39.57 -4.20 2.66
N PRO A 226 -38.85 -4.84 1.71
CA PRO A 226 -39.14 -4.67 0.30
C PRO A 226 -40.26 -5.64 -0.13
N ALA A 227 -41.45 -5.07 -0.29
CA ALA A 227 -42.58 -5.70 -0.93
C ALA A 227 -42.35 -5.87 -2.44
N TRP A 228 -42.07 -7.09 -2.89
CA TRP A 228 -42.39 -7.52 -4.25
C TRP A 228 -42.76 -9.01 -4.27
N ARG A 229 -44.07 -9.24 -4.10
CA ARG A 229 -44.80 -10.34 -4.71
C ARG A 229 -45.84 -9.74 -5.63
N SER A 230 -45.68 -9.93 -6.93
CA SER A 230 -46.70 -10.29 -7.94
C SER A 230 -46.05 -10.27 -9.32
#